data_AF-A0A524JWK7-F1
#
_entry.id   AF-A0A524JWK7-F1
#
_cell.length_a   1.000
_cell.length_b   1.000
_cell.length_c   1.000
_cell.angle_alpha   90.00
_cell.angle_beta   90.00
_cell.angle_gamma   90.00
#
_symmetry.space_group_name_H-M   'P 1'
#
loop_
_entity.id
_entity.type
_entity.pdbx_description
1 polymer ?
#
loop_
_entity_poly.entity_id
_entity_poly.type
_entity_poly.pdbx_seq_one_letter_code
_entity_poly.pdbx_strand_id
1 'polypeptide(L)'
;MYKNKFFGLFLFALFLIFSSCDGGSGDSGDILLEGIVSNPSQFGDLTVVVLEGNSRKGSTTVNSLGNFGIRFISSTGVVTLRFESDTFNAERPNIQVIDQSVTNLNITLQLNPTLIIIDRWQVFQDPISFSGTQTIDYNESQAEFNLDGDGGNCMFASGSSLITYRVKSISITDCREGVKAQSTGSIVLEADEAILISSNRDAIVALDDAFIGIGQTSSPINNTIVIQSFNQFGINAAGNSIVDVDPQNQCSISGSRGATNVNSNASVNTSTCTLSDG
;
A
#
# COMPACT_ATOMS: atom_id res chain seq x y z
N MET A 1 18.81 -37.29 13.37
CA MET A 1 18.04 -36.43 14.28
C MET A 1 17.26 -35.43 13.45
N TYR A 2 15.96 -35.67 13.29
CA TYR A 2 15.04 -34.80 12.57
C TYR A 2 14.82 -33.53 13.38
N LYS A 3 15.21 -32.37 12.85
CA LYS A 3 14.80 -31.07 13.40
C LYS A 3 13.69 -30.52 12.51
N ASN A 4 12.48 -30.61 13.04
CA ASN A 4 11.31 -29.86 12.58
C ASN A 4 11.65 -28.37 12.51
N LYS A 5 11.62 -27.79 11.31
CA LYS A 5 11.44 -26.34 11.13
C LYS A 5 9.96 -26.12 10.83
N PHE A 6 9.22 -25.79 11.88
CA PHE A 6 7.97 -25.04 11.77
C PHE A 6 8.36 -23.66 11.22
N PHE A 7 8.28 -23.48 9.90
CA PHE A 7 8.25 -22.16 9.30
C PHE A 7 6.78 -21.83 9.07
N GLY A 8 6.29 -20.84 9.83
CA GLY A 8 4.95 -20.32 9.71
C GLY A 8 4.76 -19.76 8.31
N LEU A 9 3.98 -20.48 7.51
CA LEU A 9 3.47 -20.02 6.25
C LEU A 9 2.38 -18.98 6.58
N PHE A 10 2.74 -17.70 6.66
CA PHE A 10 1.76 -16.61 6.59
C PHE A 10 1.35 -16.49 5.11
N LEU A 11 0.55 -17.45 4.67
CA LEU A 11 -0.15 -17.40 3.39
C LEU A 11 -1.26 -16.36 3.58
N PHE A 12 -1.01 -15.10 3.24
CA PHE A 12 -2.10 -14.17 3.04
C PHE A 12 -2.94 -14.73 1.89
N ALA A 13 -4.16 -15.12 2.22
CA ALA A 13 -5.08 -15.67 1.25
C ALA A 13 -5.47 -14.55 0.28
N LEU A 14 -4.78 -14.51 -0.86
CA LEU A 14 -5.19 -13.80 -2.05
C LEU A 14 -6.41 -14.55 -2.61
N PHE A 15 -7.57 -14.36 -2.00
CA PHE A 15 -8.83 -14.78 -2.61
C PHE A 15 -9.28 -13.70 -3.58
N LEU A 16 -9.04 -14.02 -4.86
CA LEU A 16 -9.64 -13.46 -6.06
C LEU A 16 -11.05 -12.90 -5.80
N ILE A 17 -11.21 -11.59 -5.99
CA ILE A 17 -12.48 -10.99 -6.43
C ILE A 17 -12.21 -10.37 -7.81
N PHE A 18 -11.86 -11.21 -8.79
CA PHE A 18 -11.96 -10.83 -10.20
C PHE A 18 -13.36 -11.20 -10.71
N SER A 19 -14.39 -10.60 -10.12
CA SER A 19 -15.62 -10.36 -10.85
C SER A 19 -15.59 -8.90 -11.26
N SER A 20 -14.94 -8.63 -12.39
CA SER A 20 -14.88 -7.29 -13.00
C SER A 20 -16.29 -6.72 -13.09
N CYS A 21 -16.65 -5.83 -12.17
CA CYS A 21 -17.84 -4.99 -12.23
C CYS A 21 -17.45 -3.67 -12.92
N ASP A 22 -16.82 -3.77 -14.09
CA ASP A 22 -16.48 -2.62 -14.93
C ASP A 22 -17.76 -2.21 -15.69
N GLY A 23 -18.71 -1.64 -14.96
CA GLY A 23 -20.03 -1.25 -15.48
C GLY A 23 -20.43 0.19 -15.16
N GLY A 24 -19.56 0.95 -14.47
CA GLY A 24 -19.82 2.33 -14.10
C GLY A 24 -19.56 3.30 -15.25
N SER A 25 -20.38 4.35 -15.36
CA SER A 25 -20.08 5.50 -16.22
C SER A 25 -19.16 6.46 -15.46
N GLY A 26 -17.87 6.42 -15.77
CA GLY A 26 -16.86 7.37 -15.33
C GLY A 26 -15.94 7.74 -16.49
N ASP A 27 -15.16 8.82 -16.34
CA ASP A 27 -14.10 9.12 -17.30
C ASP A 27 -13.13 7.92 -17.37
N SER A 28 -12.62 7.59 -18.57
CA SER A 28 -11.55 6.59 -18.69
C SER A 28 -10.38 7.04 -17.82
N GLY A 29 -10.14 6.33 -16.71
CA GLY A 29 -9.24 6.80 -15.67
C GLY A 29 -8.41 5.69 -15.06
N ASP A 30 -7.26 6.10 -14.54
CA ASP A 30 -6.21 5.21 -14.03
C ASP A 30 -6.46 4.81 -12.56
N ILE A 31 -7.54 5.30 -11.95
CA ILE A 31 -7.98 4.90 -10.61
C ILE A 31 -9.22 4.02 -10.77
N LEU A 32 -9.18 2.82 -10.20
CA LEU A 32 -10.32 1.93 -10.06
C LEU A 32 -10.69 1.82 -8.59
N LEU A 33 -11.92 2.19 -8.24
CA LEU A 33 -12.47 2.00 -6.90
C LEU A 33 -13.55 0.93 -6.96
N GLU A 34 -13.29 -0.18 -6.29
CA GLU A 34 -14.23 -1.30 -6.15
C GLU A 34 -14.67 -1.42 -4.70
N GLY A 35 -15.83 -2.02 -4.50
CA GLY A 35 -16.23 -2.37 -3.15
C GLY A 35 -17.42 -3.30 -3.09
N ILE A 36 -17.65 -3.77 -1.88
CA ILE A 36 -18.76 -4.66 -1.52
C ILE A 36 -19.54 -4.03 -0.38
N VAL A 37 -20.82 -3.77 -0.62
CA VAL A 37 -21.77 -3.34 0.40
C VAL A 37 -22.39 -4.56 1.06
N SER A 38 -22.32 -4.63 2.38
CA SER A 38 -23.00 -5.64 3.18
C SER A 38 -24.51 -5.42 3.17
N ASN A 39 -25.26 -6.50 2.90
CA ASN A 39 -26.74 -6.53 2.91
C ASN A 39 -27.41 -5.42 2.04
N PRO A 40 -27.02 -5.28 0.75
CA PRO A 40 -27.49 -4.17 -0.10
C PRO A 40 -29.01 -4.19 -0.31
N SER A 41 -29.65 -5.37 -0.25
CA SER A 41 -31.08 -5.54 -0.45
C SER A 41 -31.95 -4.80 0.57
N GLN A 42 -31.39 -4.38 1.71
CA GLN A 42 -32.11 -3.59 2.71
C GLN A 42 -32.37 -2.15 2.27
N PHE A 43 -31.65 -1.67 1.26
CA PHE A 43 -31.65 -0.27 0.82
C PHE A 43 -32.30 -0.06 -0.56
N GLY A 44 -32.73 -1.14 -1.22
CA GLY A 44 -33.23 -1.10 -2.60
C GLY A 44 -32.11 -0.87 -3.61
N ASP A 45 -32.44 -0.17 -4.70
CA ASP A 45 -31.46 0.17 -5.74
C ASP A 45 -30.49 1.22 -5.21
N LEU A 46 -29.25 0.79 -4.94
CA LEU A 46 -28.18 1.63 -4.44
C LEU A 46 -27.29 2.12 -5.60
N THR A 47 -27.07 3.43 -5.66
CA THR A 47 -26.09 4.06 -6.56
C THR A 47 -24.92 4.59 -5.75
N VAL A 48 -23.71 4.27 -6.19
CA VAL A 48 -22.47 4.83 -5.63
C VAL A 48 -21.96 5.91 -6.55
N VAL A 49 -21.61 7.06 -5.98
CA VAL A 49 -21.09 8.22 -6.71
C VAL A 49 -19.76 8.63 -6.10
N VAL A 50 -18.76 8.87 -6.95
CA VAL A 50 -17.47 9.46 -6.56
C VAL A 50 -17.52 10.95 -6.87
N LEU A 51 -17.21 11.77 -5.87
CA LEU A 51 -17.14 13.23 -5.98
C LEU A 51 -15.72 13.72 -5.66
N GLU A 52 -15.23 14.72 -6.39
CA GLU A 52 -14.06 15.52 -6.01
C GLU A 52 -14.55 16.95 -5.78
N GLY A 53 -14.63 17.36 -4.51
CA GLY A 53 -15.39 18.53 -4.12
C GLY A 53 -16.87 18.37 -4.51
N ASN A 54 -17.38 19.26 -5.36
CA ASN A 54 -18.76 19.21 -5.87
C ASN A 54 -18.87 18.57 -7.27
N SER A 55 -17.74 18.15 -7.86
CA SER A 55 -17.72 17.57 -9.21
C SER A 55 -17.86 16.06 -9.14
N ARG A 56 -18.82 15.49 -9.89
CA ARG A 56 -18.95 14.04 -10.04
C ARG A 56 -17.87 13.51 -10.97
N LYS A 57 -17.12 12.52 -10.50
CA LYS A 57 -16.05 11.83 -11.23
C LYS A 57 -16.48 10.50 -11.83
N GLY A 58 -17.47 9.87 -11.21
CA GLY A 58 -18.05 8.63 -11.72
C GLY A 58 -19.23 8.18 -10.88
N SER A 59 -19.96 7.18 -11.38
CA SER A 59 -20.93 6.45 -10.58
C SER A 59 -21.14 5.05 -11.12
N THR A 60 -21.71 4.21 -10.28
CA THR A 60 -22.23 2.90 -10.69
C THR A 60 -23.37 2.47 -9.77
N THR A 61 -24.17 1.51 -10.21
CA THR A 61 -25.15 0.86 -9.33
C THR A 61 -24.53 -0.34 -8.64
N VAL A 62 -24.89 -0.53 -7.37
CA VAL A 62 -24.52 -1.72 -6.60
C VAL A 62 -25.35 -2.90 -7.11
N ASN A 63 -24.69 -4.00 -7.43
CA ASN A 63 -25.40 -5.19 -7.89
C ASN A 63 -26.09 -5.95 -6.73
N SER A 64 -26.89 -6.97 -7.05
CA SER A 64 -27.63 -7.76 -6.05
C SER A 64 -26.74 -8.50 -5.04
N LEU A 65 -25.45 -8.67 -5.35
CA LEU A 65 -24.45 -9.29 -4.47
C LEU A 65 -23.69 -8.26 -3.64
N GLY A 66 -23.96 -6.96 -3.81
CA GLY A 66 -23.32 -5.86 -3.09
C GLY A 66 -22.11 -5.27 -3.77
N ASN A 67 -21.70 -5.78 -4.94
CA ASN A 67 -20.47 -5.32 -5.60
C ASN A 67 -20.71 -4.07 -6.44
N PHE A 68 -19.71 -3.21 -6.49
CA PHE A 68 -19.67 -2.04 -7.35
C PHE A 68 -18.23 -1.75 -7.80
N GLY A 69 -18.07 -1.10 -8.95
CA GLY A 69 -16.78 -0.67 -9.50
C GLY A 69 -16.92 0.64 -10.27
N ILE A 70 -16.01 1.60 -10.02
CA ILE A 70 -16.00 2.93 -10.63
C ILE A 70 -14.57 3.27 -11.06
N ARG A 71 -14.37 3.52 -12.35
CA ARG A 71 -13.12 4.11 -12.87
C ARG A 71 -13.25 5.62 -12.97
N PHE A 72 -12.19 6.34 -12.60
CA PHE A 72 -12.16 7.80 -12.69
C PHE A 72 -10.72 8.34 -12.61
N ILE A 73 -10.58 9.65 -12.82
CA ILE A 73 -9.34 10.41 -12.61
C ILE A 73 -9.57 11.40 -11.47
N SER A 74 -8.60 11.54 -10.58
CA SER A 74 -8.57 12.56 -9.55
C SER A 74 -7.41 13.52 -9.80
N SER A 75 -7.64 14.82 -9.59
CA SER A 75 -6.58 15.83 -9.65
C SER A 75 -6.03 16.19 -8.28
N THR A 76 -6.76 15.83 -7.21
CA THR A 76 -6.38 16.12 -5.82
C THR A 76 -5.94 14.88 -5.04
N GLY A 77 -6.25 13.68 -5.52
CA GLY A 77 -6.06 12.43 -4.80
C GLY A 77 -7.02 12.24 -3.62
N VAL A 78 -8.03 13.10 -3.46
CA VAL A 78 -8.99 13.04 -2.35
C VAL A 78 -10.41 13.17 -2.87
N VAL A 79 -11.23 12.16 -2.59
CA VAL A 79 -12.62 12.06 -3.06
C VAL A 79 -13.61 11.85 -1.91
N THR A 80 -14.89 12.06 -2.20
CA THR A 80 -16.01 11.70 -1.35
C THR A 80 -16.79 10.58 -2.03
N LEU A 81 -17.07 9.51 -1.28
CA LEU A 81 -18.00 8.48 -1.69
C LEU A 81 -19.40 8.81 -1.21
N ARG A 82 -20.37 8.75 -2.12
CA ARG A 82 -21.79 8.94 -1.80
C ARG A 82 -22.60 7.72 -2.21
N PHE A 83 -23.45 7.27 -1.31
CA PHE A 83 -24.38 6.17 -1.53
C PHE A 83 -25.80 6.73 -1.53
N GLU A 84 -26.54 6.52 -2.63
CA GLU A 84 -27.88 7.06 -2.87
C GLU A 84 -28.87 5.93 -3.15
N SER A 85 -30.04 6.00 -2.53
CA SER A 85 -31.26 5.23 -2.83
C SER A 85 -32.48 6.03 -2.38
N ASP A 86 -33.68 5.51 -2.62
CA ASP A 86 -34.93 6.13 -2.16
C ASP A 86 -35.02 6.27 -0.64
N THR A 87 -34.32 5.43 0.11
CA THR A 87 -34.40 5.36 1.59
C THR A 87 -33.11 5.69 2.31
N PHE A 88 -32.03 5.89 1.58
CA PHE A 88 -30.69 6.06 2.14
C PHE A 88 -29.89 7.05 1.31
N ASN A 89 -29.33 8.06 1.97
CA ASN A 89 -28.36 8.97 1.37
C ASN A 89 -27.27 9.27 2.40
N ALA A 90 -26.05 8.84 2.12
CA ALA A 90 -24.91 9.03 3.00
C ALA A 90 -23.65 9.40 2.20
N GLU A 91 -22.79 10.21 2.82
CA GLU A 91 -21.50 10.59 2.27
C GLU A 91 -20.37 10.19 3.22
N ARG A 92 -19.28 9.69 2.64
CA ARG A 92 -18.00 9.43 3.31
C ARG A 92 -16.95 10.31 2.64
N PRO A 93 -16.63 11.48 3.24
CA PRO A 93 -15.60 12.37 2.71
C PRO A 93 -14.19 11.86 3.01
N ASN A 94 -13.21 12.50 2.39
CA ASN A 94 -11.77 12.33 2.64
C ASN A 94 -11.23 10.93 2.33
N ILE A 95 -11.75 10.29 1.30
CA ILE A 95 -11.19 9.04 0.77
C ILE A 95 -9.95 9.38 -0.05
N GLN A 96 -8.77 9.00 0.43
CA GLN A 96 -7.53 9.19 -0.33
C GLN A 96 -7.37 8.10 -1.39
N VAL A 97 -7.11 8.50 -2.63
CA VAL A 97 -6.86 7.61 -3.77
C VAL A 97 -5.57 8.01 -4.46
N ILE A 98 -4.91 7.04 -5.09
CA ILE A 98 -3.63 7.24 -5.78
C ILE A 98 -3.83 6.87 -7.25
N ASP A 99 -3.14 7.58 -8.14
CA ASP A 99 -3.13 7.25 -9.57
C ASP A 99 -2.56 5.85 -9.81
N GLN A 100 -3.03 5.19 -10.88
CA GLN A 100 -2.58 3.82 -11.25
C GLN A 100 -2.78 2.82 -10.11
N SER A 101 -3.95 2.88 -9.47
CA SER A 101 -4.28 2.05 -8.32
C SER A 101 -5.67 1.42 -8.43
N VAL A 102 -5.81 0.30 -7.75
CA VAL A 102 -7.10 -0.33 -7.44
C VAL A 102 -7.34 -0.23 -5.94
N THR A 103 -8.41 0.47 -5.55
CA THR A 103 -8.84 0.57 -4.15
C THR A 103 -10.06 -0.30 -3.91
N ASN A 104 -9.94 -1.28 -3.02
CA ASN A 104 -11.02 -2.20 -2.65
C ASN A 104 -11.57 -1.86 -1.26
N LEU A 105 -12.88 -1.65 -1.17
CA LEU A 105 -13.58 -1.29 0.06
C LEU A 105 -14.61 -2.34 0.47
N ASN A 106 -14.55 -2.80 1.71
CA ASN A 106 -15.68 -3.50 2.34
C ASN A 106 -16.49 -2.50 3.15
N ILE A 107 -17.78 -2.41 2.86
CA ILE A 107 -18.62 -1.35 3.38
C ILE A 107 -19.84 -1.92 4.11
N THR A 108 -20.11 -1.37 5.28
CA THR A 108 -21.38 -1.53 5.98
C THR A 108 -22.12 -0.21 5.99
N LEU A 109 -23.35 -0.22 5.47
CA LEU A 109 -24.26 0.92 5.54
C LEU A 109 -25.16 0.78 6.77
N GLN A 110 -25.36 1.88 7.50
CA GLN A 110 -26.21 1.91 8.69
C GLN A 110 -27.29 2.97 8.51
N LEU A 111 -28.56 2.65 8.72
CA LEU A 111 -29.69 3.59 8.56
C LEU A 111 -29.88 4.55 9.74
N ASN A 112 -29.54 4.12 10.95
CA ASN A 112 -29.81 4.88 12.18
C ASN A 112 -28.63 4.81 13.17
N PRO A 113 -27.78 5.84 13.23
CA PRO A 113 -27.70 6.97 12.29
C PRO A 113 -27.28 6.55 10.87
N THR A 114 -27.63 7.38 9.87
CA THR A 114 -27.22 7.21 8.47
C THR A 114 -25.71 7.36 8.32
N LEU A 115 -24.98 6.26 8.13
CA LEU A 115 -23.52 6.24 8.07
C LEU A 115 -23.00 5.22 7.05
N ILE A 116 -21.79 5.49 6.56
CA ILE A 116 -20.96 4.57 5.78
C ILE A 116 -19.78 4.17 6.67
N ILE A 117 -19.67 2.88 6.97
CA ILE A 117 -18.57 2.29 7.72
C ILE A 117 -17.71 1.53 6.72
N ILE A 118 -16.41 1.83 6.69
CA ILE A 118 -15.44 1.08 5.89
C ILE A 118 -14.80 0.05 6.83
N ASP A 119 -15.18 -1.21 6.65
CA ASP A 119 -14.69 -2.34 7.44
C ASP A 119 -13.30 -2.80 6.99
N ARG A 120 -13.01 -2.63 5.70
CA ARG A 120 -11.70 -2.91 5.12
C ARG A 120 -11.40 -1.95 3.98
N TRP A 121 -10.16 -1.49 3.92
CA TRP A 121 -9.66 -0.64 2.87
C TRP A 121 -8.34 -1.22 2.37
N GLN A 122 -8.31 -1.70 1.13
CA GLN A 122 -7.09 -2.20 0.51
C GLN A 122 -6.75 -1.34 -0.70
N VAL A 123 -5.47 -1.02 -0.86
CA VAL A 123 -4.95 -0.35 -2.04
C VAL A 123 -3.96 -1.30 -2.70
N PHE A 124 -4.16 -1.54 -3.99
CA PHE A 124 -3.24 -2.26 -4.86
C PHE A 124 -2.66 -1.27 -5.85
N GLN A 125 -1.34 -1.16 -5.87
CA GLN A 125 -0.61 -0.20 -6.67
C GLN A 125 0.30 -0.93 -7.65
N ASP A 126 0.33 -0.47 -8.89
CA ASP A 126 1.34 -0.90 -9.86
C ASP A 126 2.75 -0.46 -9.40
N PRO A 127 3.83 -1.07 -9.92
CA PRO A 127 5.19 -0.64 -9.62
C PRO A 127 5.42 0.87 -9.76
N ILE A 128 5.92 1.50 -8.71
CA ILE A 128 6.13 2.94 -8.65
C ILE A 128 7.56 3.25 -9.09
N SER A 129 7.72 4.11 -10.10
CA SER A 129 9.03 4.53 -10.59
C SER A 129 9.09 6.01 -10.86
N PHE A 130 9.64 6.76 -9.91
CA PHE A 130 9.78 8.21 -9.97
C PHE A 130 11.21 8.67 -10.24
N SER A 131 11.28 9.70 -11.07
CA SER A 131 12.50 10.43 -11.39
C SER A 131 12.23 11.92 -11.46
N GLY A 132 13.21 12.74 -11.07
CA GLY A 132 13.07 14.19 -11.09
C GLY A 132 12.46 14.71 -9.79
N THR A 133 11.38 15.51 -9.89
CA THR A 133 10.79 16.24 -8.76
C THR A 133 9.36 15.77 -8.42
N GLN A 134 9.10 14.46 -8.55
CA GLN A 134 7.77 13.88 -8.30
C GLN A 134 7.55 13.57 -6.82
N THR A 135 6.33 13.79 -6.33
CA THR A 135 5.98 13.55 -4.93
C THR A 135 4.68 12.75 -4.83
N ILE A 136 4.70 11.69 -4.03
CA ILE A 136 3.51 11.06 -3.46
C ILE A 136 3.62 11.18 -1.93
N ASP A 137 2.52 11.61 -1.30
CA ASP A 137 2.32 11.55 0.16
C ASP A 137 0.94 10.96 0.43
N TYR A 138 0.91 9.66 0.74
CA TYR A 138 -0.31 8.92 1.03
C TYR A 138 -0.39 8.62 2.52
N ASN A 139 -1.44 9.10 3.17
CA ASN A 139 -1.62 9.00 4.61
C ASN A 139 -3.06 8.59 4.95
N GLU A 140 -3.25 7.29 5.11
CA GLU A 140 -4.54 6.69 5.43
C GLU A 140 -4.36 5.52 6.41
N SER A 141 -4.55 5.82 7.69
CA SER A 141 -4.38 4.87 8.81
C SER A 141 -5.24 3.60 8.71
N GLN A 142 -6.31 3.61 7.91
CA GLN A 142 -7.17 2.43 7.72
C GLN A 142 -6.74 1.56 6.54
N ALA A 143 -5.90 2.08 5.63
CA ALA A 143 -5.56 1.41 4.38
C ALA A 143 -4.51 0.31 4.56
N GLU A 144 -4.71 -0.81 3.89
CA GLU A 144 -3.74 -1.87 3.68
C GLU A 144 -3.12 -1.67 2.30
N PHE A 145 -1.89 -1.18 2.21
CA PHE A 145 -1.19 -0.92 0.95
C PHE A 145 -0.46 -2.17 0.45
N ASN A 146 -0.67 -2.51 -0.81
CA ASN A 146 -0.10 -3.68 -1.47
C ASN A 146 0.50 -3.27 -2.80
N LEU A 147 1.74 -3.66 -3.04
CA LEU A 147 2.43 -3.48 -4.31
C LEU A 147 3.06 -4.81 -4.70
N ASP A 148 2.66 -5.32 -5.85
CA ASP A 148 3.20 -6.53 -6.45
C ASP A 148 4.08 -6.15 -7.65
N GLY A 149 5.31 -6.69 -7.69
CA GLY A 149 6.28 -6.41 -8.73
C GLY A 149 6.10 -7.24 -10.00
N ASP A 150 5.34 -8.33 -9.97
CA ASP A 150 5.26 -9.34 -11.05
C ASP A 150 6.67 -9.78 -11.54
N GLY A 151 7.60 -9.96 -10.61
CA GLY A 151 9.02 -10.26 -10.88
C GLY A 151 9.86 -9.06 -11.34
N GLY A 152 9.28 -7.86 -11.42
CA GLY A 152 9.89 -6.58 -11.76
C GLY A 152 10.41 -5.79 -10.55
N ASN A 153 10.89 -4.57 -10.75
CA ASN A 153 11.25 -3.70 -9.63
C ASN A 153 9.98 -3.08 -9.05
N CYS A 154 9.86 -3.00 -7.72
CA CYS A 154 8.61 -2.59 -7.08
C CYS A 154 8.51 -1.08 -6.85
N MET A 155 9.45 -0.48 -6.12
CA MET A 155 9.42 0.95 -5.81
C MET A 155 10.78 1.59 -6.07
N PHE A 156 10.78 2.67 -6.86
CA PHE A 156 11.99 3.39 -7.26
C PHE A 156 11.81 4.90 -7.14
N ALA A 157 12.78 5.56 -6.49
CA ALA A 157 12.88 7.02 -6.38
C ALA A 157 14.27 7.50 -6.81
N SER A 158 14.32 8.58 -7.59
CA SER A 158 15.57 9.21 -8.04
C SER A 158 15.42 10.70 -8.32
N GLY A 159 16.53 11.42 -8.39
CA GLY A 159 16.49 12.88 -8.38
C GLY A 159 16.02 13.37 -7.01
N SER A 160 15.18 14.40 -6.93
CA SER A 160 14.62 14.90 -5.68
C SER A 160 13.20 14.39 -5.43
N SER A 161 12.86 13.21 -5.94
CA SER A 161 11.53 12.63 -5.78
C SER A 161 11.29 12.14 -4.35
N LEU A 162 10.07 12.28 -3.86
CA LEU A 162 9.64 11.84 -2.54
C LEU A 162 8.46 10.87 -2.65
N ILE A 163 8.60 9.68 -2.08
CA ILE A 163 7.52 8.71 -1.94
C ILE A 163 7.28 8.49 -0.45
N THR A 164 6.10 8.83 0.04
CA THR A 164 5.74 8.62 1.43
C THR A 164 4.42 7.87 1.55
N TYR A 165 4.43 6.79 2.33
CA TYR A 165 3.23 6.01 2.69
C TYR A 165 3.15 5.89 4.21
N ARG A 166 2.01 6.29 4.78
CA ARG A 166 1.66 6.15 6.19
C ARG A 166 0.30 5.47 6.30
N VAL A 167 0.30 4.19 6.61
CA VAL A 167 -0.90 3.34 6.44
C VAL A 167 -1.05 2.31 7.56
N LYS A 168 -2.12 1.51 7.54
CA LYS A 168 -2.28 0.41 8.50
C LYS A 168 -1.19 -0.65 8.35
N SER A 169 -0.97 -1.09 7.10
CA SER A 169 0.02 -2.10 6.76
C SER A 169 0.55 -1.92 5.34
N ILE A 170 1.80 -2.31 5.10
CA ILE A 170 2.48 -2.25 3.80
C ILE A 170 2.95 -3.66 3.41
N SER A 171 2.62 -4.10 2.20
CA SER A 171 3.11 -5.33 1.59
C SER A 171 3.72 -5.03 0.22
N ILE A 172 5.01 -5.30 0.06
CA ILE A 172 5.77 -5.13 -1.18
C ILE A 172 6.38 -6.49 -1.53
N THR A 173 5.83 -7.15 -2.55
CA THR A 173 6.10 -8.56 -2.84
C THR A 173 6.35 -8.84 -4.32
N ASP A 174 6.85 -10.05 -4.59
CA ASP A 174 7.25 -10.53 -5.92
C ASP A 174 8.18 -9.56 -6.70
N CYS A 175 9.04 -8.86 -5.97
CA CYS A 175 9.95 -7.89 -6.55
C CYS A 175 11.26 -8.55 -6.99
N ARG A 176 11.84 -8.14 -8.11
CA ARG A 176 13.27 -8.29 -8.38
C ARG A 176 14.09 -7.48 -7.37
N GLU A 177 13.85 -6.17 -7.28
CA GLU A 177 14.38 -5.27 -6.25
C GLU A 177 13.17 -4.63 -5.55
N GLY A 178 13.13 -4.66 -4.21
CA GLY A 178 11.96 -4.22 -3.44
C GLY A 178 11.81 -2.70 -3.46
N VAL A 179 12.57 -2.02 -2.60
CA VAL A 179 12.57 -0.56 -2.47
C VAL A 179 13.93 -0.01 -2.84
N LYS A 180 13.98 0.91 -3.80
CA LYS A 180 15.23 1.49 -4.29
C LYS A 180 15.18 3.01 -4.35
N ALA A 181 16.18 3.64 -3.77
CA ALA A 181 16.39 5.08 -3.88
C ALA A 181 17.83 5.37 -4.33
N GLN A 182 18.01 6.37 -5.18
CA GLN A 182 19.33 6.81 -5.66
C GLN A 182 19.39 8.33 -5.86
N SER A 183 20.58 8.87 -6.09
CA SER A 183 20.82 10.32 -6.13
C SER A 183 20.33 10.97 -4.82
N THR A 184 19.34 11.86 -4.86
CA THR A 184 18.73 12.49 -3.64
C THR A 184 17.31 11.97 -3.39
N GLY A 185 16.94 10.83 -3.97
CA GLY A 185 15.58 10.29 -3.86
C GLY A 185 15.27 9.86 -2.44
N SER A 186 14.03 10.04 -2.01
CA SER A 186 13.59 9.73 -0.66
C SER A 186 12.36 8.83 -0.68
N ILE A 187 12.40 7.73 0.07
CA ILE A 187 11.28 6.82 0.27
C ILE A 187 11.05 6.66 1.77
N VAL A 188 9.82 6.90 2.23
CA VAL A 188 9.41 6.75 3.63
C VAL A 188 8.19 5.85 3.72
N LEU A 189 8.34 4.71 4.41
CA LEU A 189 7.30 3.71 4.59
C LEU A 189 7.03 3.55 6.09
N GLU A 190 5.87 4.01 6.55
CA GLU A 190 5.46 3.91 7.95
C GLU A 190 4.14 3.14 8.04
N ALA A 191 4.03 2.23 9.01
CA ALA A 191 2.80 1.47 9.21
C ALA A 191 2.41 1.29 10.68
N ASP A 192 1.11 1.20 10.95
CA ASP A 192 0.59 0.96 12.31
C ASP A 192 0.81 -0.49 12.77
N GLU A 193 0.67 -1.45 11.85
CA GLU A 193 0.66 -2.89 12.15
C GLU A 193 1.82 -3.66 11.51
N ALA A 194 2.09 -3.50 10.22
CA ALA A 194 3.13 -4.31 9.58
C ALA A 194 3.73 -3.67 8.33
N ILE A 195 5.01 -3.95 8.11
CA ILE A 195 5.71 -3.70 6.85
C ILE A 195 6.39 -4.99 6.41
N LEU A 196 5.99 -5.51 5.26
CA LEU A 196 6.61 -6.67 4.61
C LEU A 196 7.23 -6.22 3.29
N ILE A 197 8.53 -6.42 3.14
CA ILE A 197 9.26 -6.22 1.88
C ILE A 197 9.96 -7.53 1.56
N SER A 198 9.58 -8.15 0.44
CA SER A 198 10.14 -9.41 -0.02
C SER A 198 10.59 -9.27 -1.47
N SER A 199 11.86 -9.57 -1.74
CA SER A 199 12.41 -9.50 -3.09
C SER A 199 13.36 -10.65 -3.42
N ASN A 200 13.52 -10.88 -4.72
CA ASN A 200 14.41 -11.88 -5.28
C ASN A 200 15.88 -11.48 -5.17
N ARG A 201 16.22 -10.21 -5.46
CA ARG A 201 17.56 -9.63 -5.27
C ARG A 201 17.57 -8.80 -4.01
N ASP A 202 18.16 -7.61 -4.00
CA ASP A 202 18.22 -6.77 -2.81
C ASP A 202 16.80 -6.32 -2.40
N ALA A 203 16.45 -6.40 -1.12
CA ALA A 203 15.13 -5.97 -0.65
C ALA A 203 15.06 -4.45 -0.55
N ILE A 204 16.14 -3.83 -0.06
CA ILE A 204 16.31 -2.38 -0.01
C ILE A 204 17.64 -2.01 -0.65
N VAL A 205 17.62 -1.00 -1.53
CA VAL A 205 18.81 -0.46 -2.21
C VAL A 205 18.86 1.05 -2.04
N ALA A 206 19.87 1.56 -1.36
CA ALA A 206 20.10 3.01 -1.22
C ALA A 206 21.46 3.40 -1.80
N LEU A 207 21.49 4.33 -2.74
CA LEU A 207 22.70 4.75 -3.46
C LEU A 207 22.87 6.27 -3.40
N ASP A 208 24.11 6.72 -3.63
CA ASP A 208 24.48 8.15 -3.64
C ASP A 208 24.07 8.87 -2.35
N ASP A 209 23.24 9.92 -2.41
CA ASP A 209 22.78 10.72 -1.26
C ASP A 209 21.31 10.38 -0.89
N ALA A 210 20.84 9.18 -1.23
CA ALA A 210 19.44 8.80 -1.07
C ALA A 210 19.06 8.50 0.39
N PHE A 211 17.76 8.62 0.68
CA PHE A 211 17.18 8.27 1.98
C PHE A 211 16.09 7.21 1.83
N ILE A 212 16.16 6.18 2.68
CA ILE A 212 15.08 5.20 2.86
C ILE A 212 14.77 5.07 4.35
N GLY A 213 13.58 5.52 4.75
CA GLY A 213 13.06 5.35 6.10
C GLY A 213 11.97 4.29 6.14
N ILE A 214 12.06 3.34 7.06
CA ILE A 214 11.05 2.29 7.26
C ILE A 214 10.74 2.18 8.74
N GLY A 215 9.48 2.35 9.13
CA GLY A 215 9.17 2.35 10.55
C GLY A 215 7.71 2.34 10.92
N GLN A 216 7.46 2.85 12.12
CA GLN A 216 6.15 3.02 12.71
C GLN A 216 5.57 4.41 12.42
N THR A 217 4.24 4.53 12.41
CA THR A 217 3.57 5.85 12.40
C THR A 217 3.62 6.50 13.79
N SER A 218 2.95 7.65 13.95
CA SER A 218 2.75 8.31 15.25
C SER A 218 1.80 7.58 16.20
N SER A 219 1.07 6.56 15.77
CA SER A 219 0.08 5.83 16.59
C SER A 219 0.11 4.34 16.34
N PRO A 220 1.26 3.67 16.56
CA PRO A 220 1.45 2.30 16.16
C PRO A 220 0.71 1.32 17.08
N ILE A 221 0.12 0.28 16.48
CA ILE A 221 -0.64 -0.76 17.18
C ILE A 221 0.29 -1.92 17.52
N ASN A 222 0.96 -2.47 16.50
CA ASN A 222 1.88 -3.59 16.65
C ASN A 222 2.88 -3.68 15.49
N ASN A 223 3.53 -2.56 15.14
CA ASN A 223 4.36 -2.46 13.95
C ASN A 223 5.45 -3.55 13.93
N THR A 224 5.27 -4.51 13.02
CA THR A 224 6.20 -5.62 12.74
C THR A 224 6.82 -5.44 11.37
N ILE A 225 8.16 -5.45 11.30
CA ILE A 225 8.90 -5.20 10.07
C ILE A 225 9.62 -6.47 9.62
N VAL A 226 9.35 -6.91 8.39
CA VAL A 226 10.03 -8.05 7.77
C VAL A 226 10.61 -7.61 6.44
N ILE A 227 11.93 -7.65 6.33
CA ILE A 227 12.68 -7.33 5.11
C ILE A 227 13.44 -8.59 4.70
N GLN A 228 13.14 -9.12 3.52
CA GLN A 228 13.69 -10.39 3.04
C GLN A 228 14.17 -10.31 1.60
N SER A 229 15.42 -10.74 1.41
CA SER A 229 16.04 -10.98 0.10
C SER A 229 16.32 -12.48 -0.08
N PHE A 230 15.91 -13.05 -1.21
CA PHE A 230 16.13 -14.47 -1.49
C PHE A 230 17.53 -14.79 -2.04
N ASN A 231 18.16 -13.90 -2.82
CA ASN A 231 19.43 -14.19 -3.50
C ASN A 231 20.53 -13.15 -3.30
N GLN A 232 20.26 -12.05 -2.59
CA GLN A 232 21.23 -10.97 -2.33
C GLN A 232 21.16 -10.50 -0.88
N PHE A 233 21.27 -9.19 -0.62
CA PHE A 233 21.27 -8.63 0.71
C PHE A 233 19.88 -8.13 1.12
N GLY A 234 19.57 -8.18 2.42
CA GLY A 234 18.35 -7.53 2.93
C GLY A 234 18.40 -6.03 2.66
N ILE A 235 19.50 -5.37 3.03
CA ILE A 235 19.79 -3.97 2.72
C ILE A 235 21.14 -3.86 2.01
N ASN A 236 21.17 -3.18 0.87
CA ASN A 236 22.38 -2.85 0.14
C ASN A 236 22.52 -1.32 0.01
N ALA A 237 23.47 -0.74 0.73
CA ALA A 237 23.66 0.71 0.82
C ALA A 237 25.06 1.13 0.36
N ALA A 238 25.16 2.18 -0.44
CA ALA A 238 26.41 2.74 -0.93
C ALA A 238 26.34 4.27 -1.10
N GLY A 239 27.49 4.93 -1.28
CA GLY A 239 27.56 6.40 -1.41
C GLY A 239 27.59 7.09 -0.04
N ASN A 240 26.81 8.16 0.12
CA ASN A 240 26.48 8.81 1.39
C ASN A 240 25.02 8.52 1.82
N SER A 241 24.43 7.44 1.30
CA SER A 241 23.01 7.14 1.49
C SER A 241 22.71 6.74 2.93
N ILE A 242 21.45 6.90 3.31
CA ILE A 242 20.97 6.60 4.66
C ILE A 242 19.78 5.65 4.55
N VAL A 243 19.89 4.52 5.25
CA VAL A 243 18.76 3.63 5.52
C VAL A 243 18.50 3.61 7.02
N ASP A 244 17.28 3.95 7.42
CA ASP A 244 16.85 3.94 8.82
C ASP A 244 15.64 3.03 8.96
N VAL A 245 15.77 2.01 9.81
CA VAL A 245 14.71 1.05 10.12
C VAL A 245 14.38 1.14 11.61
N ASP A 246 13.20 1.67 11.93
CA ASP A 246 12.73 1.91 13.30
C ASP A 246 11.41 1.17 13.59
N PRO A 247 11.49 -0.10 14.00
CA PRO A 247 10.30 -0.88 14.38
C PRO A 247 9.81 -0.52 15.78
N GLN A 248 8.51 -0.67 16.01
CA GLN A 248 7.95 -0.67 17.37
C GLN A 248 8.25 -1.99 18.10
N ASN A 249 8.03 -3.12 17.41
CA ASN A 249 8.04 -4.46 18.00
C ASN A 249 9.01 -5.37 17.25
N GLN A 250 8.50 -6.47 16.67
CA GLN A 250 9.34 -7.47 16.02
C GLN A 250 9.91 -6.90 14.73
N CYS A 251 11.20 -7.06 14.53
CA CYS A 251 11.82 -6.78 13.25
C CYS A 251 12.81 -7.86 12.86
N SER A 252 12.77 -8.26 11.59
CA SER A 252 13.73 -9.19 10.99
C SER A 252 14.20 -8.68 9.63
N ILE A 253 15.52 -8.70 9.43
CA ILE A 253 16.15 -8.40 8.15
C ILE A 253 16.97 -9.62 7.75
N SER A 254 16.74 -10.10 6.53
CA SER A 254 17.40 -11.30 6.02
C SER A 254 17.82 -11.14 4.58
N GLY A 255 18.96 -11.74 4.25
CA GLY A 255 19.44 -11.85 2.88
C GLY A 255 20.34 -13.06 2.72
N SER A 256 20.24 -13.73 1.57
CA SER A 256 21.06 -14.92 1.28
C SER A 256 22.57 -14.62 1.27
N ARG A 257 22.99 -13.39 0.96
CA ARG A 257 24.40 -12.98 1.02
C ARG A 257 24.78 -12.23 2.29
N GLY A 258 23.77 -11.87 3.09
CA GLY A 258 23.91 -11.10 4.32
C GLY A 258 22.67 -10.24 4.56
N ALA A 259 22.34 -10.00 5.83
CA ALA A 259 21.25 -9.09 6.17
C ALA A 259 21.51 -7.66 5.68
N THR A 260 22.76 -7.18 5.77
CA THR A 260 23.16 -5.84 5.34
C THR A 260 24.50 -5.87 4.58
N ASN A 261 24.64 -4.98 3.59
CA ASN A 261 25.88 -4.70 2.87
C ASN A 261 26.04 -3.18 2.76
N VAL A 262 27.02 -2.63 3.48
CA VAL A 262 27.22 -1.17 3.59
C VAL A 262 28.57 -0.82 2.99
N ASN A 263 28.58 0.08 2.00
CA ASN A 263 29.76 0.50 1.26
C ASN A 263 29.95 2.02 1.31
N SER A 264 31.20 2.46 1.16
CA SER A 264 31.56 3.89 1.18
C SER A 264 31.17 4.57 2.50
N ASN A 265 30.51 5.73 2.45
CA ASN A 265 30.07 6.51 3.61
C ASN A 265 28.59 6.26 3.94
N ALA A 266 27.97 5.22 3.41
CA ALA A 266 26.57 4.94 3.65
C ALA A 266 26.35 4.59 5.13
N SER A 267 25.17 4.91 5.64
CA SER A 267 24.75 4.61 7.01
C SER A 267 23.50 3.74 6.99
N VAL A 268 23.55 2.61 7.70
CA VAL A 268 22.39 1.74 7.90
C VAL A 268 22.15 1.59 9.39
N ASN A 269 21.03 2.13 9.87
CA ASN A 269 20.55 1.92 11.22
C ASN A 269 19.40 0.90 11.18
N THR A 270 19.61 -0.27 11.79
CA THR A 270 18.60 -1.32 11.87
C THR A 270 17.90 -1.39 13.22
N SER A 271 18.14 -0.42 14.11
CA SER A 271 17.56 -0.37 15.47
C SER A 271 17.68 -1.73 16.19
N THR A 272 16.56 -2.32 16.60
CA THR A 272 16.47 -3.60 17.33
C THR A 272 16.21 -4.82 16.45
N CYS A 273 16.32 -4.70 15.12
CA CYS A 273 16.04 -5.78 14.19
C CYS A 273 16.97 -7.00 14.38
N THR A 274 16.39 -8.19 14.30
CA THR A 274 17.15 -9.43 14.18
C THR A 274 17.72 -9.54 12.77
N LEU A 275 19.04 -9.58 12.67
CA LEU A 275 19.75 -9.75 11.40
C LEU A 275 20.07 -11.23 11.19
N SER A 276 19.73 -11.76 10.02
CA SER A 276 19.99 -13.16 9.67
C SER A 276 20.60 -13.30 8.29
N ASP A 277 21.65 -14.09 8.23
CA ASP A 277 22.35 -14.43 6.99
C ASP A 277 21.90 -15.82 6.52
N GLY A 278 21.91 -16.02 5.20
CA GLY A 278 21.55 -17.29 4.54
C GLY A 278 22.68 -18.31 4.45
#